data_AF-A0A1B3PK32-F1
#
_entry.id   AF-A0A1B3PK32-F1
#
_cell.length_a   1.000
_cell.length_b   1.000
_cell.length_c   1.000
_cell.angle_alpha   90.00
_cell.angle_beta   90.00
_cell.angle_gamma   90.00
#
_symmetry.space_group_name_H-M   'P 1'
#
loop_
_entity.id
_entity.type
_entity.pdbx_description
1 polymer ?
#
loop_
_entity_poly.entity_id
_entity_poly.type
_entity_poly.pdbx_seq_one_letter_code
_entity_poly.pdbx_strand_id
1 'polypeptide(L)'
;MHAPPPATGAHVWQGVDEIASGRRPHNSKAPAVVRFRGVDHLGPSSIYRSATPAPIVSLATFSARFRRLVEANALTDKNLDEALWLSADNFRHIYGSRRTLIELGGQRIDLLAYYSARSAEAAVDYRNFWQRVRALVKAGRLGDDTLVHAATLSADAWRTHYGGGRRTGFVYDGNEYPEHAGKHFHSITALLRTIGRYADHELIHSRLKAGWSLDDALTIPVAFASRRTGLIYRVIRRKTNAVYVGLTVTSVEQRWAFHIRSAAAGSSTKFHAAIREDGADGFDIEVLECGISDPVLLPAREAFWVERLGALSTNGLNTAKPGGLGSPGGKPISLGGETFRSIEEAADMLSARLGIARHVIRSRLQKGKPLPTPDSVRRQSRHPEAGSNLFRRWLGMRNRHAGAIVEAWSDYDQFKKDVSPVPADMELIRKRPGAPWGPGNVEWVSTREKIERTHGKELTVHGVLFPSLTAVAKAHGIGISTLKNRVFQQGMSIEQAIAVPLGATSHRRLDEHITVDGKQFRSKRQAILYIAETRGLTEHQAKYRLSTGSY
;
A
#
# COMPACT_ATOMS: atom_id res chain seq x y z
N MET A 1 58.20 0.60 -17.36
CA MET A 1 59.43 0.77 -16.56
C MET A 1 59.48 2.26 -16.21
N HIS A 2 59.29 2.70 -14.98
CA HIS A 2 60.10 2.42 -13.79
C HIS A 2 59.30 2.40 -12.49
N ALA A 3 59.75 1.55 -11.57
CA ALA A 3 59.24 1.34 -10.22
C ALA A 3 59.80 2.36 -9.20
N PRO A 4 59.20 2.48 -7.99
CA PRO A 4 59.55 3.47 -6.96
C PRO A 4 60.51 2.90 -5.90
N PRO A 5 60.98 3.72 -4.94
CA PRO A 5 61.51 3.21 -3.67
C PRO A 5 60.74 3.70 -2.42
N PRO A 6 60.94 3.04 -1.26
CA PRO A 6 60.07 3.11 -0.09
C PRO A 6 60.69 3.81 1.14
N ALA A 7 59.87 3.91 2.18
CA ALA A 7 60.05 4.56 3.48
C ALA A 7 61.08 3.88 4.42
N THR A 8 61.55 4.63 5.43
CA THR A 8 61.48 4.31 6.88
C THR A 8 62.22 5.35 7.72
N GLY A 9 61.74 5.58 8.95
CA GLY A 9 62.42 6.38 9.96
C GLY A 9 61.61 6.50 11.25
N ALA A 10 61.98 5.70 12.25
CA ALA A 10 61.52 5.81 13.63
C ALA A 10 62.68 6.35 14.48
N HIS A 11 62.43 7.21 15.47
CA HIS A 11 63.25 7.27 16.69
C HIS A 11 62.49 7.81 17.91
N VAL A 12 62.74 7.08 18.99
CA VAL A 12 62.41 7.16 20.42
C VAL A 12 62.63 8.54 21.06
N TRP A 13 61.80 8.89 22.06
CA TRP A 13 62.09 9.89 23.10
C TRP A 13 62.04 9.25 24.49
N GLN A 14 63.14 9.37 25.26
CA GLN A 14 63.20 9.16 26.71
C GLN A 14 62.85 10.48 27.43
N GLY A 15 62.23 10.36 28.60
CA GLY A 15 61.63 11.47 29.33
C GLY A 15 62.58 12.25 30.24
N VAL A 16 62.04 13.35 30.76
CA VAL A 16 62.48 14.00 32.00
C VAL A 16 61.23 14.47 32.76
N ASP A 17 61.20 14.13 34.04
CA ASP A 17 60.26 14.61 35.05
C ASP A 17 60.33 16.13 35.23
N GLU A 18 59.19 16.79 35.35
CA GLU A 18 59.03 17.85 36.35
C GLU A 18 57.56 18.09 36.71
N ILE A 19 57.27 17.93 38.00
CA ILE A 19 56.00 18.13 38.66
C ILE A 19 55.92 19.61 39.09
N ALA A 20 54.85 20.32 38.76
CA ALA A 20 54.11 21.24 39.64
C ALA A 20 53.37 22.32 38.84
N SER A 21 52.04 22.18 38.74
CA SER A 21 51.05 23.26 38.88
C SER A 21 49.75 22.82 38.23
N GLY A 22 48.68 22.76 39.01
CA GLY A 22 47.34 22.42 38.54
C GLY A 22 46.71 23.55 37.71
N ARG A 23 47.28 23.89 36.55
CA ARG A 23 46.65 24.81 35.59
C ARG A 23 46.12 24.03 34.38
N ARG A 24 44.79 24.06 34.21
CA ARG A 24 44.11 23.52 33.02
C ARG A 24 44.42 24.41 31.80
N PRO A 25 44.59 23.84 30.59
CA PRO A 25 44.50 24.62 29.36
C PRO A 25 43.09 25.20 29.21
N HIS A 26 43.02 26.48 28.85
CA HIS A 26 41.86 27.39 28.90
C HIS A 26 40.63 27.04 28.03
N ASN A 27 40.51 25.82 27.50
CA ASN A 27 39.45 25.49 26.52
C ASN A 27 38.82 24.10 26.66
N SER A 28 38.82 23.49 27.86
CA SER A 28 38.17 22.19 28.08
C SER A 28 36.67 22.35 28.40
N LYS A 29 35.77 21.86 27.54
CA LYS A 29 34.32 21.70 27.82
C LYS A 29 33.99 20.69 28.96
N ALA A 30 35.00 20.20 29.67
CA ALA A 30 34.83 19.20 30.72
C ALA A 30 34.43 19.86 32.05
N PRO A 31 33.44 19.32 32.79
CA PRO A 31 33.05 19.81 34.11
C PRO A 31 34.24 19.97 35.06
N ALA A 32 34.17 20.99 35.91
CA ALA A 32 35.23 21.33 36.86
C ALA A 32 35.46 20.21 37.89
N VAL A 33 34.37 19.59 38.34
CA VAL A 33 34.34 18.45 39.25
C VAL A 33 33.36 17.43 38.69
N VAL A 34 33.74 16.15 38.69
CA VAL A 34 32.86 15.04 38.33
C VAL A 34 32.75 14.09 39.50
N ARG A 35 31.52 13.85 39.94
CA ARG A 35 31.22 12.86 40.96
C ARG A 35 31.17 11.48 40.32
N PHE A 36 31.99 10.55 40.82
CA PHE A 36 32.04 9.17 40.38
C PHE A 36 32.08 8.24 41.60
N ARG A 37 31.14 7.29 41.70
CA ARG A 37 30.98 6.38 42.85
C ARG A 37 30.95 7.12 44.19
N GLY A 38 30.31 8.29 44.20
CA GLY A 38 30.16 9.13 45.39
C GLY A 38 31.34 10.04 45.71
N VAL A 39 32.49 9.92 45.01
CA VAL A 39 33.71 10.73 45.22
C VAL A 39 33.86 11.79 44.13
N ASP A 40 34.30 12.98 44.52
CA ASP A 40 34.52 14.10 43.61
C ASP A 40 35.92 14.06 42.98
N HIS A 41 35.97 14.15 41.64
CA HIS A 41 37.22 14.11 40.87
C HIS A 41 37.43 15.39 40.06
N LEU A 42 38.67 15.87 40.02
CA LEU A 42 39.07 17.09 39.30
C LEU A 42 39.11 16.93 37.77
N GLY A 43 38.79 15.74 37.23
CA GLY A 43 38.76 15.46 35.80
C GLY A 43 39.05 14.00 35.45
N PRO A 44 39.13 13.65 34.15
CA PRO A 44 39.27 12.27 33.70
C PRO A 44 40.58 11.62 34.18
N SER A 45 41.69 12.37 34.26
CA SER A 45 42.95 11.83 34.77
C SER A 45 42.89 11.43 36.26
N SER A 46 42.10 12.15 37.06
CA SER A 46 41.89 11.81 38.48
C SER A 46 41.06 10.54 38.62
N ILE A 47 39.94 10.44 37.87
CA ILE A 47 39.08 9.23 37.83
C ILE A 47 39.88 8.01 37.40
N TYR A 48 40.67 8.13 36.34
CA TYR A 48 41.47 7.02 35.79
C TYR A 48 42.49 6.50 36.80
N ARG A 49 43.17 7.40 37.53
CA ARG A 49 44.19 7.02 38.52
C ARG A 49 43.60 6.43 39.79
N SER A 50 42.38 6.82 40.16
CA SER A 50 41.68 6.26 41.33
C SER A 50 40.90 4.97 41.02
N ALA A 51 40.81 4.55 39.75
CA ALA A 51 39.97 3.43 39.36
C ALA A 51 40.58 2.10 39.81
N THR A 52 39.79 1.31 40.54
CA THR A 52 40.14 -0.04 40.99
C THR A 52 39.06 -1.04 40.55
N PRO A 53 39.44 -2.14 39.85
CA PRO A 53 40.79 -2.52 39.40
C PRO A 53 41.32 -1.62 38.27
N ALA A 54 42.61 -1.76 37.94
CA ALA A 54 43.26 -0.95 36.90
C ALA A 54 42.44 -0.95 35.58
N PRO A 55 42.23 0.21 34.93
CA PRO A 55 41.50 0.29 33.67
C PRO A 55 42.12 -0.56 32.56
N ILE A 56 41.28 -1.16 31.71
CA ILE A 56 41.74 -2.01 30.59
C ILE A 56 42.23 -1.16 29.40
N VAL A 57 41.84 0.11 29.35
CA VAL A 57 42.17 1.05 28.27
C VAL A 57 43.17 2.09 28.73
N SER A 58 43.92 2.69 27.81
CA SER A 58 44.86 3.77 28.16
C SER A 58 44.16 5.05 28.63
N LEU A 59 44.85 5.89 29.40
CA LEU A 59 44.35 7.20 29.83
C LEU A 59 43.92 8.07 28.64
N ALA A 60 44.62 8.01 27.51
CA ALA A 60 44.26 8.75 26.30
C ALA A 60 42.91 8.26 25.72
N THR A 61 42.70 6.94 25.71
CA THR A 61 41.47 6.31 25.25
C THR A 61 40.30 6.65 26.17
N PHE A 62 40.50 6.54 27.49
CA PHE A 62 39.50 6.94 28.48
C PHE A 62 39.15 8.43 28.36
N SER A 63 40.15 9.30 28.21
CA SER A 63 39.94 10.75 28.05
C SER A 63 39.13 11.09 26.78
N ALA A 64 39.31 10.33 25.69
CA ALA A 64 38.50 10.49 24.49
C ALA A 64 37.05 10.01 24.69
N ARG A 65 36.84 8.88 25.38
CA ARG A 65 35.50 8.37 25.74
C ARG A 65 34.76 9.31 26.69
N PHE A 66 35.46 9.79 27.71
CA PHE A 66 34.95 10.76 28.69
C PHE A 66 34.47 12.03 28.00
N ARG A 67 35.25 12.60 27.06
CA ARG A 67 34.83 13.76 26.27
C ARG A 67 33.52 13.51 25.50
N ARG A 68 33.37 12.34 24.86
CA ARG A 68 32.13 11.98 24.15
C ARG A 68 30.93 11.87 25.10
N LEU A 69 31.12 11.33 26.31
CA LEU A 69 30.07 11.26 27.33
C LEU A 69 29.67 12.64 27.84
N VAL A 70 30.64 13.56 28.00
CA VAL A 70 30.38 14.97 28.31
C VAL A 70 29.57 15.64 27.20
N GLU A 71 30.00 15.49 25.94
CA GLU A 71 29.30 16.05 24.78
C GLU A 71 27.86 15.51 24.63
N ALA A 72 27.64 14.24 24.99
CA ALA A 72 26.33 13.61 24.98
C ALA A 72 25.50 13.85 26.25
N ASN A 73 26.01 14.63 27.21
CA ASN A 73 25.41 14.85 28.53
C ASN A 73 25.02 13.53 29.26
N ALA A 74 25.88 12.52 29.16
CA ALA A 74 25.62 11.15 29.60
C ALA A 74 26.63 10.69 30.67
N LEU A 75 27.10 11.59 31.53
CA LEU A 75 28.00 11.24 32.64
C LEU A 75 27.23 10.58 33.78
N THR A 76 27.33 9.26 33.87
CA THR A 76 26.82 8.44 34.98
C THR A 76 27.91 7.48 35.42
N ASP A 77 27.84 6.99 36.67
CA ASP A 77 28.80 6.00 37.19
C ASP A 77 28.89 4.78 36.28
N LYS A 78 27.76 4.28 35.78
CA LYS A 78 27.70 3.18 34.83
C LYS A 78 28.46 3.48 33.53
N ASN A 79 28.26 4.65 32.94
CA ASN A 79 28.91 5.02 31.68
C ASN A 79 30.41 5.27 31.86
N LEU A 80 30.81 5.77 33.04
CA LEU A 80 32.22 5.92 33.41
C LEU A 80 32.88 4.56 33.64
N ASP A 81 32.20 3.63 34.30
CA ASP A 81 32.64 2.23 34.44
C ASP A 81 32.84 1.59 33.06
N GLU A 82 31.84 1.69 32.18
CA GLU A 82 31.92 1.17 30.82
C GLU A 82 33.06 1.84 30.02
N ALA A 83 33.31 3.14 30.22
CA ALA A 83 34.41 3.86 29.59
C ALA A 83 35.80 3.41 30.08
N LEU A 84 35.93 2.96 31.33
CA LEU A 84 37.19 2.49 31.93
C LEU A 84 37.50 1.02 31.61
N TRP A 85 36.49 0.16 31.61
CA TRP A 85 36.69 -1.30 31.61
C TRP A 85 36.14 -2.04 30.39
N LEU A 86 35.43 -1.39 29.46
CA LEU A 86 35.13 -2.04 28.17
C LEU A 86 36.30 -1.95 27.19
N SER A 87 36.53 -3.04 26.44
CA SER A 87 37.41 -3.03 25.28
C SER A 87 37.00 -1.97 24.25
N ALA A 88 37.92 -1.57 23.37
CA ALA A 88 37.64 -0.58 22.31
C ALA A 88 36.44 -0.98 21.44
N ASP A 89 36.33 -2.26 21.10
CA ASP A 89 35.28 -2.79 20.23
C ASP A 89 33.93 -2.88 20.95
N ASN A 90 33.89 -3.35 22.20
CA ASN A 90 32.64 -3.40 22.97
C ASN A 90 32.11 -2.00 23.27
N PHE A 91 32.98 -1.07 23.63
CA PHE A 91 32.58 0.33 23.81
C PHE A 91 32.06 0.95 22.51
N ARG A 92 32.68 0.64 21.35
CA ARG A 92 32.19 1.07 20.03
C ARG A 92 30.86 0.39 19.67
N HIS A 93 30.61 -0.84 20.09
CA HIS A 93 29.34 -1.51 19.85
C HIS A 93 28.19 -0.87 20.64
N ILE A 94 28.45 -0.44 21.88
CA ILE A 94 27.44 0.17 22.76
C ILE A 94 27.24 1.66 22.45
N TYR A 95 28.33 2.41 22.27
CA TYR A 95 28.32 3.87 22.15
C TYR A 95 28.70 4.39 20.75
N GLY A 96 29.02 3.51 19.81
CA GLY A 96 29.34 3.89 18.44
C GLY A 96 28.08 4.15 17.62
N SER A 97 27.98 5.34 17.02
CA SER A 97 26.98 5.62 16.00
C SER A 97 27.23 4.73 14.78
N ARG A 98 26.29 3.86 14.40
CA ARG A 98 26.37 3.11 13.13
C ARG A 98 26.28 4.11 11.97
N ARG A 99 27.39 4.33 11.28
CA ARG A 99 27.45 5.14 10.05
C ARG A 99 27.23 4.25 8.85
N THR A 100 26.32 4.64 7.96
CA THR A 100 26.16 3.97 6.66
C THR A 100 26.85 4.84 5.62
N LEU A 101 28.00 4.39 5.14
CA LEU A 101 28.73 5.05 4.07
C LEU A 101 28.33 4.42 2.73
N ILE A 102 28.05 5.26 1.73
CA ILE A 102 27.86 4.85 0.33
C ILE A 102 28.90 5.54 -0.54
N GLU A 103 29.28 4.91 -1.64
CA GLU A 103 30.14 5.52 -2.66
C GLU A 103 29.28 6.02 -3.81
N LEU A 104 29.41 7.30 -4.15
CA LEU A 104 28.69 7.95 -5.24
C LEU A 104 29.66 8.92 -5.93
N GLY A 105 29.88 8.74 -7.24
CA GLY A 105 30.81 9.58 -8.00
C GLY A 105 32.27 9.57 -7.48
N GLY A 106 32.70 8.49 -6.82
CA GLY A 106 34.04 8.39 -6.22
C GLY A 106 34.18 9.05 -4.84
N GLN A 107 33.11 9.65 -4.30
CA GLN A 107 33.09 10.22 -2.95
C GLN A 107 32.33 9.32 -1.98
N ARG A 108 32.81 9.25 -0.72
CA ARG A 108 32.14 8.54 0.37
C ARG A 108 31.18 9.47 1.09
N ILE A 109 29.89 9.16 1.00
CA ILE A 109 28.81 9.94 1.63
C ILE A 109 28.30 9.19 2.86
N ASP A 110 28.28 9.85 4.01
CA ASP A 110 27.58 9.37 5.20
C ASP A 110 26.09 9.70 5.10
N LEU A 111 25.24 8.67 5.00
CA LEU A 111 23.81 8.83 4.81
C LEU A 111 23.13 9.57 5.96
N LEU A 112 23.59 9.37 7.20
CA LEU A 112 22.97 10.05 8.34
C LEU A 112 23.31 11.54 8.33
N ALA A 113 24.55 11.89 8.01
CA ALA A 113 24.97 13.28 7.87
C ALA A 113 24.27 13.96 6.68
N TYR A 114 24.21 13.27 5.54
CA TYR A 114 23.52 13.75 4.34
C TYR A 114 22.03 14.03 4.61
N TYR A 115 21.34 13.09 5.25
CA TYR A 115 19.92 13.23 5.59
C TYR A 115 19.70 14.33 6.61
N SER A 116 20.53 14.41 7.66
CA SER A 116 20.37 15.42 8.73
C SER A 116 20.50 16.84 8.17
N ALA A 117 21.45 17.06 7.26
CA ALA A 117 21.64 18.34 6.57
C ALA A 117 20.43 18.76 5.69
N ARG A 118 19.58 17.80 5.28
CA ARG A 118 18.41 18.02 4.41
C ARG A 118 17.10 17.61 5.08
N SER A 119 17.09 17.48 6.40
CA SER A 119 15.95 16.97 7.15
C SER A 119 14.70 17.84 7.00
N ALA A 120 14.87 19.14 6.78
CA ALA A 120 13.79 20.08 6.51
C ALA A 120 13.07 19.86 5.15
N GLU A 121 13.78 19.29 4.17
CA GLU A 121 13.26 19.02 2.82
C GLU A 121 12.77 17.56 2.67
N ALA A 122 13.05 16.71 3.67
CA ALA A 122 12.74 15.30 3.61
C ALA A 122 11.25 15.03 3.86
N ALA A 123 10.62 14.29 2.94
CA ALA A 123 9.22 13.87 3.05
C ALA A 123 9.05 12.55 3.84
N VAL A 124 10.14 11.86 4.18
CA VAL A 124 10.14 10.59 4.90
C VAL A 124 11.19 10.57 6.00
N ASP A 125 10.99 9.73 7.02
CA ASP A 125 11.98 9.52 8.08
C ASP A 125 13.29 8.89 7.56
N TYR A 126 14.35 8.98 8.37
CA TYR A 126 15.67 8.46 8.04
C TYR A 126 15.66 6.96 7.73
N ARG A 127 14.82 6.16 8.40
CA ARG A 127 14.78 4.71 8.20
C ARG A 127 14.24 4.37 6.81
N ASN A 128 13.18 5.05 6.38
CA ASN A 128 12.60 4.92 5.05
C ASN A 128 13.57 5.42 3.98
N PHE A 129 14.20 6.59 4.18
CA PHE A 129 15.28 7.08 3.31
C PHE A 129 16.40 6.04 3.14
N TRP A 130 16.91 5.50 4.25
CA TRP A 130 17.97 4.49 4.25
C TRP A 130 17.57 3.22 3.50
N GLN A 131 16.34 2.74 3.69
CA GLN A 131 15.83 1.57 2.95
C GLN A 131 15.76 1.82 1.45
N ARG A 132 15.29 3.01 1.05
CA ARG A 132 15.21 3.44 -0.35
C ARG A 132 16.58 3.52 -1.02
N VAL A 133 17.55 4.14 -0.35
CA VAL A 133 18.94 4.20 -0.84
C VAL A 133 19.52 2.80 -1.00
N ARG A 134 19.34 1.90 -0.02
CA ARG A 134 19.82 0.51 -0.14
C ARG A 134 19.17 -0.24 -1.29
N ALA A 135 17.89 -0.01 -1.56
CA ALA A 135 17.21 -0.59 -2.72
C ALA A 135 17.81 -0.08 -4.04
N LEU A 136 18.09 1.22 -4.14
CA LEU A 136 18.76 1.83 -5.32
C LEU A 136 20.17 1.29 -5.52
N VAL A 137 20.97 1.17 -4.45
CA VAL A 137 22.32 0.58 -4.49
C VAL A 137 22.25 -0.86 -5.01
N LYS A 138 21.36 -1.68 -4.43
CA LYS A 138 21.19 -3.08 -4.87
C LYS A 138 20.79 -3.17 -6.34
N ALA A 139 20.01 -2.22 -6.84
CA ALA A 139 19.58 -2.17 -8.23
C ALA A 139 20.62 -1.54 -9.17
N GLY A 140 21.76 -1.03 -8.67
CA GLY A 140 22.76 -0.32 -9.49
C GLY A 140 22.25 1.02 -10.05
N ARG A 141 21.27 1.64 -9.40
CA ARG A 141 20.57 2.85 -9.88
C ARG A 141 20.78 4.08 -8.99
N LEU A 142 21.77 4.02 -8.10
CA LEU A 142 22.09 5.13 -7.22
C LEU A 142 22.92 6.18 -7.97
N GLY A 143 22.35 7.37 -8.12
CA GLY A 143 23.01 8.61 -8.55
C GLY A 143 22.46 9.82 -7.77
N ASP A 144 23.00 11.01 -8.01
CA ASP A 144 22.70 12.22 -7.23
C ASP A 144 21.19 12.52 -7.16
N ASP A 145 20.50 12.54 -8.30
CA ASP A 145 19.05 12.80 -8.36
C ASP A 145 18.25 11.76 -7.59
N THR A 146 18.65 10.49 -7.68
CA THR A 146 17.93 9.39 -7.01
C THR A 146 18.16 9.39 -5.50
N LEU A 147 19.32 9.87 -5.04
CA LEU A 147 19.63 10.06 -3.63
C LEU A 147 18.75 11.17 -3.04
N VAL A 148 18.56 12.27 -3.78
CA VAL A 148 17.60 13.32 -3.42
C VAL A 148 16.17 12.78 -3.40
N HIS A 149 15.74 12.09 -4.46
CA HIS A 149 14.40 11.49 -4.53
C HIS A 149 14.11 10.52 -3.38
N ALA A 150 15.13 9.79 -2.90
CA ALA A 150 14.97 8.88 -1.76
C ALA A 150 14.54 9.62 -0.49
N ALA A 151 14.97 10.86 -0.30
CA ALA A 151 14.60 11.70 0.84
C ALA A 151 13.32 12.52 0.59
N THR A 152 13.15 13.08 -0.61
CA THR A 152 12.12 14.10 -0.90
C THR A 152 10.80 13.55 -1.43
N LEU A 153 10.78 12.37 -2.05
CA LEU A 153 9.52 11.81 -2.56
C LEU A 153 8.64 11.23 -1.45
N SER A 154 7.34 11.51 -1.50
CA SER A 154 6.36 10.82 -0.65
C SER A 154 6.34 9.31 -0.92
N ALA A 155 5.77 8.52 0.00
CA ALA A 155 5.64 7.07 -0.18
C ALA A 155 4.91 6.69 -1.50
N ASP A 156 3.93 7.49 -1.92
CA ASP A 156 3.13 7.24 -3.12
C ASP A 156 3.90 7.58 -4.39
N ALA A 157 4.60 8.72 -4.38
CA ALA A 157 5.45 9.13 -5.50
C ALA A 157 6.59 8.13 -5.68
N TRP A 158 7.25 7.73 -4.59
CA TRP A 158 8.32 6.73 -4.62
C TRP A 158 7.87 5.40 -5.24
N ARG A 159 6.75 4.84 -4.75
CA ARG A 159 6.17 3.59 -5.30
C ARG A 159 5.79 3.69 -6.76
N THR A 160 5.49 4.90 -7.23
CA THR A 160 5.14 5.14 -8.64
C THR A 160 6.40 5.18 -9.50
N HIS A 161 7.44 5.93 -9.10
CA HIS A 161 8.66 6.08 -9.90
C HIS A 161 9.61 4.87 -9.84
N TYR A 162 9.74 4.24 -8.67
CA TYR A 162 10.73 3.19 -8.41
C TYR A 162 10.12 1.81 -8.18
N GLY A 163 8.78 1.72 -8.19
CA GLY A 163 8.05 0.48 -7.96
C GLY A 163 7.96 0.09 -6.48
N GLY A 164 7.18 -0.96 -6.22
CA GLY A 164 6.98 -1.53 -4.88
C GLY A 164 5.74 -2.43 -4.79
N GLY A 165 5.82 -3.48 -3.98
CA GLY A 165 4.72 -4.43 -3.76
C GLY A 165 4.47 -5.34 -4.97
N ARG A 166 3.19 -5.60 -5.29
CA ARG A 166 2.73 -6.49 -6.37
C ARG A 166 2.64 -5.83 -7.76
N ARG A 167 3.20 -4.64 -7.95
CA ARG A 167 3.12 -3.92 -9.23
C ARG A 167 4.11 -4.53 -10.23
N THR A 168 3.61 -4.92 -11.40
CA THR A 168 4.41 -5.40 -12.53
C THR A 168 4.77 -4.21 -13.41
N GLY A 169 6.06 -3.96 -13.61
CA GLY A 169 6.52 -3.02 -14.62
C GLY A 169 6.25 -3.54 -16.03
N PHE A 170 6.34 -2.67 -17.02
CA PHE A 170 6.22 -2.98 -18.44
C PHE A 170 7.09 -2.02 -19.26
N VAL A 171 7.46 -2.44 -20.47
CA VAL A 171 8.08 -1.55 -21.47
C VAL A 171 6.97 -0.94 -22.30
N TYR A 172 6.97 0.39 -22.45
CA TYR A 172 6.01 1.04 -23.35
C TYR A 172 6.47 0.83 -24.79
N ASP A 173 5.67 0.15 -25.59
CA ASP A 173 5.90 -0.14 -27.01
C ASP A 173 4.87 0.56 -27.91
N GLY A 174 4.08 1.47 -27.34
CA GLY A 174 3.05 2.21 -28.05
C GLY A 174 3.59 3.33 -28.94
N ASN A 175 2.78 3.69 -29.92
CA ASN A 175 3.03 4.71 -30.93
C ASN A 175 2.46 6.08 -30.56
N GLU A 176 1.58 6.17 -29.55
CA GLU A 176 0.98 7.46 -29.15
C GLU A 176 2.02 8.42 -28.54
N TYR A 177 3.01 7.90 -27.83
CA TYR A 177 4.12 8.68 -27.26
C TYR A 177 5.48 8.12 -27.70
N PRO A 178 5.89 8.33 -28.97
CA PRO A 178 7.10 7.72 -29.54
C PRO A 178 8.38 8.04 -28.77
N GLU A 179 8.47 9.22 -28.15
CA GLU A 179 9.59 9.64 -27.31
C GLU A 179 9.74 8.81 -26.02
N HIS A 180 8.70 8.06 -25.67
CA HIS A 180 8.69 7.14 -24.54
C HIS A 180 8.70 5.67 -24.95
N ALA A 181 8.62 5.36 -26.25
CA ALA A 181 8.72 4.00 -26.76
C ALA A 181 10.06 3.36 -26.37
N GLY A 182 10.03 2.09 -25.96
CA GLY A 182 11.18 1.35 -25.45
C GLY A 182 11.57 1.67 -24.00
N LYS A 183 10.95 2.66 -23.34
CA LYS A 183 11.23 2.96 -21.93
C LYS A 183 10.48 2.02 -20.99
N HIS A 184 11.15 1.56 -19.94
CA HIS A 184 10.55 0.73 -18.91
C HIS A 184 9.86 1.58 -17.83
N PHE A 185 8.58 1.31 -17.58
CA PHE A 185 7.76 1.94 -16.54
C PHE A 185 7.35 0.93 -15.46
N HIS A 186 7.44 1.32 -14.19
CA HIS A 186 7.08 0.44 -13.06
C HIS A 186 5.57 0.28 -12.86
N SER A 187 4.75 1.11 -13.52
CA SER A 187 3.28 1.04 -13.55
C SER A 187 2.71 1.97 -14.61
N ILE A 188 1.46 1.72 -15.04
CA ILE A 188 0.75 2.61 -15.97
C ILE A 188 0.66 4.02 -15.39
N THR A 189 0.42 4.14 -14.08
CA THR A 189 0.42 5.41 -13.38
C THR A 189 1.73 6.20 -13.51
N ALA A 190 2.87 5.50 -13.56
CA ALA A 190 4.18 6.12 -13.76
C ALA A 190 4.33 6.68 -15.18
N LEU A 191 3.88 5.93 -16.19
CA LEU A 191 3.78 6.41 -17.57
C LEU A 191 2.90 7.66 -17.62
N LEU A 192 1.68 7.59 -17.07
CA LEU A 192 0.73 8.70 -17.06
C LEU A 192 1.26 9.97 -16.38
N ARG A 193 2.02 9.84 -15.29
CA ARG A 193 2.69 11.00 -14.67
C ARG A 193 3.79 11.57 -15.56
N THR A 194 4.55 10.71 -16.21
CA THR A 194 5.64 11.12 -17.12
C THR A 194 5.10 11.91 -18.31
N ILE A 195 3.98 11.46 -18.90
CA ILE A 195 3.34 12.14 -20.03
C ILE A 195 2.36 13.26 -19.60
N GLY A 196 2.31 13.61 -18.31
CA GLY A 196 1.45 14.69 -17.80
C GLY A 196 -0.05 14.40 -17.75
N ARG A 197 -0.48 13.14 -17.87
CA ARG A 197 -1.89 12.71 -17.92
C ARG A 197 -2.36 11.92 -16.69
N TYR A 198 -1.80 12.22 -15.53
CA TYR A 198 -2.16 11.53 -14.30
C TYR A 198 -3.65 11.67 -13.93
N ALA A 199 -4.29 12.78 -14.31
CA ALA A 199 -5.72 13.00 -14.09
C ALA A 199 -6.59 11.91 -14.75
N ASP A 200 -6.13 11.32 -15.86
CA ASP A 200 -6.87 10.32 -16.62
C ASP A 200 -6.74 8.90 -16.05
N HIS A 201 -5.96 8.69 -14.98
CA HIS A 201 -5.56 7.35 -14.56
C HIS A 201 -6.71 6.37 -14.27
N GLU A 202 -7.83 6.85 -13.70
CA GLU A 202 -9.01 6.02 -13.43
C GLU A 202 -9.66 5.50 -14.73
N LEU A 203 -9.79 6.38 -15.72
CA LEU A 203 -10.31 6.03 -17.04
C LEU A 203 -9.39 5.03 -17.74
N ILE A 204 -8.10 5.33 -17.81
CA ILE A 204 -7.12 4.49 -18.49
C ILE A 204 -7.12 3.09 -17.87
N HIS A 205 -7.15 3.00 -16.54
CA HIS A 205 -7.29 1.73 -15.83
C HIS A 205 -8.59 1.00 -16.19
N SER A 206 -9.72 1.72 -16.26
CA SER A 206 -11.00 1.13 -16.66
C SER A 206 -10.97 0.56 -18.07
N ARG A 207 -10.35 1.26 -19.02
CA ARG A 207 -10.24 0.83 -20.43
C ARG A 207 -9.34 -0.39 -20.59
N LEU A 208 -8.18 -0.37 -19.94
CA LEU A 208 -7.27 -1.52 -19.94
C LEU A 208 -7.95 -2.76 -19.33
N LYS A 209 -8.72 -2.58 -18.25
CA LYS A 209 -9.52 -3.68 -17.66
C LYS A 209 -10.62 -4.18 -18.60
N ALA A 210 -11.12 -3.34 -19.49
CA ALA A 210 -12.08 -3.69 -20.53
C ALA A 210 -11.42 -4.29 -21.79
N GLY A 211 -10.10 -4.55 -21.77
CA GLY A 211 -9.38 -5.21 -22.86
C GLY A 211 -8.86 -4.28 -23.95
N TRP A 212 -8.85 -2.96 -23.72
CA TRP A 212 -8.29 -2.00 -24.67
C TRP A 212 -6.78 -2.11 -24.73
N SER A 213 -6.19 -1.83 -25.90
CA SER A 213 -4.75 -1.63 -25.99
C SER A 213 -4.35 -0.36 -25.24
N LEU A 214 -3.07 -0.27 -24.82
CA LEU A 214 -2.60 0.89 -24.08
C LEU A 214 -2.66 2.16 -24.91
N ASP A 215 -2.34 2.09 -26.20
CA ASP A 215 -2.49 3.22 -27.11
C ASP A 215 -3.95 3.62 -27.28
N ASP A 216 -4.87 2.68 -27.58
CA ASP A 216 -6.29 3.03 -27.70
C ASP A 216 -6.83 3.65 -26.39
N ALA A 217 -6.36 3.15 -25.25
CA ALA A 217 -6.72 3.70 -23.96
C ALA A 217 -6.23 5.15 -23.82
N LEU A 218 -5.03 5.48 -24.30
CA LEU A 218 -4.44 6.82 -24.25
C LEU A 218 -5.04 7.76 -25.31
N THR A 219 -5.26 7.30 -26.54
CA THR A 219 -5.66 8.13 -27.69
C THR A 219 -7.09 8.66 -27.57
N ILE A 220 -8.03 7.91 -26.98
CA ILE A 220 -9.44 8.34 -26.95
C ILE A 220 -9.69 9.29 -25.75
N PRO A 221 -10.05 10.57 -25.93
CA PRO A 221 -10.38 11.43 -24.78
C PRO A 221 -11.67 10.96 -24.09
N VAL A 222 -11.81 11.22 -22.78
CA VAL A 222 -13.10 10.99 -22.11
C VAL A 222 -14.10 12.00 -22.64
N ALA A 223 -15.28 11.54 -23.03
CA ALA A 223 -16.44 12.41 -23.02
C ALA A 223 -16.78 12.71 -21.54
N PHE A 224 -16.18 13.76 -20.98
CA PHE A 224 -16.63 14.34 -19.72
C PHE A 224 -17.03 15.79 -19.92
N ALA A 225 -18.15 16.12 -19.29
CA ALA A 225 -18.61 17.45 -18.96
C ALA A 225 -17.41 18.33 -18.57
N SER A 226 -16.91 19.11 -19.52
CA SER A 226 -15.81 20.02 -19.30
C SER A 226 -16.29 21.40 -19.68
N ARG A 227 -15.67 22.42 -19.09
CA ARG A 227 -15.79 23.82 -19.51
C ARG A 227 -15.31 24.07 -20.96
N ARG A 228 -15.12 23.02 -21.77
CA ARG A 228 -14.79 23.12 -23.19
C ARG A 228 -16.07 23.24 -23.97
N THR A 229 -16.11 24.28 -24.78
CA THR A 229 -17.19 24.54 -25.71
C THR A 229 -17.04 23.65 -26.94
N GLY A 230 -18.13 23.04 -27.38
CA GLY A 230 -18.22 22.34 -28.65
C GLY A 230 -18.18 23.29 -29.85
N LEU A 231 -17.86 22.70 -31.00
CA LEU A 231 -17.84 23.35 -32.29
C LEU A 231 -18.52 22.46 -33.35
N ILE A 232 -19.07 23.11 -34.37
CA ILE A 232 -19.59 22.50 -35.59
C ILE A 232 -18.62 22.86 -36.73
N TYR A 233 -18.26 21.87 -37.54
CA TYR A 233 -17.39 22.07 -38.69
C TYR A 233 -18.01 21.44 -39.95
N ARG A 234 -17.58 21.93 -41.11
CA ARG A 234 -17.82 21.28 -42.40
C ARG A 234 -16.53 20.84 -43.06
N VAL A 235 -16.66 19.81 -43.87
CA VAL A 235 -15.61 19.33 -44.77
C VAL A 235 -16.16 19.31 -46.18
N ILE A 236 -15.48 19.96 -47.11
CA ILE A 236 -15.87 20.10 -48.51
C ILE A 236 -14.93 19.24 -49.34
N ARG A 237 -15.49 18.29 -50.11
CA ARG A 237 -14.74 17.51 -51.09
C ARG A 237 -14.47 18.37 -52.32
N ARG A 238 -13.20 18.67 -52.62
CA ARG A 238 -12.80 19.56 -53.72
C ARG A 238 -13.30 19.11 -55.09
N LYS A 239 -13.31 17.79 -55.33
CA LYS A 239 -13.68 17.20 -56.63
C LYS A 239 -15.16 17.35 -56.97
N THR A 240 -16.05 17.32 -55.98
CA THR A 240 -17.50 17.24 -56.21
C THR A 240 -18.31 18.33 -55.48
N ASN A 241 -17.65 19.17 -54.68
CA ASN A 241 -18.26 20.10 -53.74
C ASN A 241 -19.24 19.43 -52.75
N ALA A 242 -19.09 18.11 -52.53
CA ALA A 242 -19.92 17.39 -51.57
C ALA A 242 -19.53 17.77 -50.15
N VAL A 243 -20.53 17.92 -49.28
CA VAL A 243 -20.34 18.46 -47.92
C VAL A 243 -20.56 17.38 -46.87
N TYR A 244 -19.64 17.31 -45.91
CA TYR A 244 -19.81 16.63 -44.63
C TYR A 244 -19.95 17.69 -43.53
N VAL A 245 -20.88 17.50 -42.60
CA VAL A 245 -21.00 18.31 -41.38
C VAL A 245 -20.84 17.41 -40.17
N GLY A 246 -20.02 17.83 -39.22
CA GLY A 246 -19.83 17.10 -37.97
C GLY A 246 -19.72 18.05 -36.79
N LEU A 247 -20.01 17.52 -35.60
CA LEU A 247 -19.75 18.20 -34.34
C LEU A 247 -18.52 17.61 -33.63
N THR A 248 -17.83 18.41 -32.83
CA THR A 248 -16.77 17.93 -31.93
C THR A 248 -16.61 18.84 -30.71
N VAL A 249 -16.00 18.31 -29.65
CA VAL A 249 -15.57 19.04 -28.45
C VAL A 249 -14.03 19.13 -28.33
N THR A 250 -13.33 18.61 -29.35
CA THR A 250 -11.89 18.73 -29.56
C THR A 250 -11.60 19.82 -30.60
N SER A 251 -10.33 20.03 -30.95
CA SER A 251 -10.01 20.82 -32.14
C SER A 251 -10.46 20.10 -33.42
N VAL A 252 -10.66 20.85 -34.50
CA VAL A 252 -11.07 20.32 -35.80
C VAL A 252 -9.96 19.47 -36.42
N GLU A 253 -8.71 19.84 -36.23
CA GLU A 253 -7.54 19.13 -36.73
C GLU A 253 -7.43 17.73 -36.10
N GLN A 254 -7.66 17.65 -34.78
CA GLN A 254 -7.69 16.37 -34.06
C GLN A 254 -8.82 15.48 -34.56
N ARG A 255 -10.00 16.07 -34.81
CA ARG A 255 -11.15 15.33 -35.32
C ARG A 255 -10.93 14.87 -36.76
N TRP A 256 -10.27 15.67 -37.58
CA TRP A 256 -9.88 15.32 -38.95
C TRP A 256 -8.88 14.16 -38.99
N ALA A 257 -7.84 14.21 -38.17
CA ALA A 257 -6.88 13.11 -38.04
C ALA A 257 -7.58 11.78 -37.65
N PHE A 258 -8.60 11.85 -36.79
CA PHE A 258 -9.43 10.69 -36.47
C PHE A 258 -10.21 10.14 -37.68
N HIS A 259 -10.78 11.00 -38.52
CA HIS A 259 -11.46 10.59 -39.75
C HIS A 259 -10.52 9.92 -40.75
N ILE A 260 -9.29 10.46 -40.91
CA ILE A 260 -8.27 9.85 -41.77
C ILE A 260 -7.93 8.43 -41.29
N ARG A 261 -7.64 8.26 -39.99
CA ARG A 261 -7.33 6.94 -39.42
C ARG A 261 -8.50 5.97 -39.54
N SER A 262 -9.72 6.43 -39.28
CA SER A 262 -10.94 5.61 -39.40
C SER A 262 -11.20 5.18 -40.85
N ALA A 263 -10.89 6.04 -41.82
CA ALA A 263 -10.97 5.73 -43.23
C ALA A 263 -9.94 4.66 -43.63
N ALA A 264 -8.69 4.80 -43.17
CA ALA A 264 -7.63 3.81 -43.39
C ALA A 264 -7.95 2.45 -42.76
N ALA A 265 -8.60 2.44 -41.59
CA ALA A 265 -9.06 1.22 -40.90
C ALA A 265 -10.30 0.56 -41.54
N GLY A 266 -10.76 1.04 -42.71
CA GLY A 266 -11.80 0.37 -43.50
C GLY A 266 -13.25 0.75 -43.14
N SER A 267 -13.48 1.87 -42.45
CA SER A 267 -14.84 2.30 -42.12
C SER A 267 -15.74 2.50 -43.37
N SER A 268 -17.00 2.08 -43.28
CA SER A 268 -17.95 1.98 -44.40
C SER A 268 -18.79 3.23 -44.69
N THR A 269 -18.53 4.37 -44.02
CA THR A 269 -19.31 5.61 -44.25
C THR A 269 -18.98 6.24 -45.61
N LYS A 270 -19.94 6.96 -46.21
CA LYS A 270 -19.74 7.69 -47.47
C LYS A 270 -18.55 8.65 -47.38
N PHE A 271 -18.44 9.34 -46.24
CA PHE A 271 -17.35 10.26 -45.98
C PHE A 271 -15.98 9.57 -45.93
N HIS A 272 -15.85 8.46 -45.22
CA HIS A 272 -14.59 7.72 -45.15
C HIS A 272 -14.23 7.04 -46.48
N ALA A 273 -15.22 6.61 -47.27
CA ALA A 273 -14.98 6.13 -48.63
C ALA A 273 -14.42 7.24 -49.52
N ALA A 274 -14.96 8.46 -49.45
CA ALA A 274 -14.45 9.61 -50.19
C ALA A 274 -13.01 9.98 -49.77
N ILE A 275 -12.68 9.90 -48.46
CA ILE A 275 -11.31 10.14 -47.97
C ILE A 275 -10.32 9.11 -48.54
N ARG A 276 -10.73 7.83 -48.65
CA ARG A 276 -9.88 6.80 -49.27
C ARG A 276 -9.71 7.00 -50.78
N GLU A 277 -10.73 7.54 -51.46
CA GLU A 277 -10.68 7.79 -52.90
C GLU A 277 -9.77 8.99 -53.26
N ASP A 278 -9.94 10.10 -52.56
CA ASP A 278 -9.30 11.37 -52.93
C ASP A 278 -8.06 11.72 -52.08
N GLY A 279 -7.80 10.96 -51.01
CA GLY A 279 -6.77 11.28 -50.03
C GLY A 279 -7.14 12.48 -49.13
N ALA A 280 -6.32 12.75 -48.12
CA ALA A 280 -6.58 13.83 -47.16
C ALA A 280 -6.52 15.23 -47.82
N ASP A 281 -5.68 15.41 -48.83
CA ASP A 281 -5.47 16.69 -49.52
C ASP A 281 -6.63 17.07 -50.49
N GLY A 282 -7.57 16.14 -50.71
CA GLY A 282 -8.77 16.33 -51.52
C GLY A 282 -9.89 17.11 -50.82
N PHE A 283 -9.67 17.58 -49.59
CA PHE A 283 -10.72 18.17 -48.75
C PHE A 283 -10.31 19.51 -48.14
N ASP A 284 -11.27 20.43 -48.07
CA ASP A 284 -11.17 21.68 -47.32
C ASP A 284 -12.02 21.61 -46.06
N ILE A 285 -11.51 22.16 -44.96
CA ILE A 285 -12.13 22.05 -43.63
C ILE A 285 -12.37 23.44 -43.06
N GLU A 286 -13.59 23.68 -42.59
CA GLU A 286 -13.99 24.98 -42.06
C GLU A 286 -14.82 24.85 -40.78
N VAL A 287 -14.57 25.73 -39.82
CA VAL A 287 -15.38 25.84 -38.60
C VAL A 287 -16.63 26.68 -38.91
N LEU A 288 -17.81 26.11 -38.69
CA LEU A 288 -19.09 26.78 -38.89
C LEU A 288 -19.56 27.51 -37.64
N GLU A 289 -19.33 26.92 -36.47
CA GLU A 289 -19.76 27.46 -35.18
C GLU A 289 -18.84 26.95 -34.08
N CYS A 290 -18.56 27.77 -33.08
CA CYS A 290 -17.74 27.40 -31.93
C CYS A 290 -18.33 28.00 -30.65
N GLY A 291 -17.81 27.65 -29.48
CA GLY A 291 -18.29 28.27 -28.23
C GLY A 291 -19.54 27.62 -27.62
N ILE A 292 -20.01 26.48 -28.15
CA ILE A 292 -21.26 25.84 -27.71
C ILE A 292 -21.02 25.02 -26.44
N SER A 293 -21.31 25.58 -25.26
CA SER A 293 -21.15 24.90 -23.97
C SER A 293 -22.32 23.99 -23.58
N ASP A 294 -23.50 24.20 -24.18
CA ASP A 294 -24.70 23.43 -23.88
C ASP A 294 -24.70 22.07 -24.63
N PRO A 295 -24.67 20.94 -23.90
CA PRO A 295 -24.64 19.61 -24.49
C PRO A 295 -25.93 19.21 -25.22
N VAL A 296 -27.05 19.90 -24.99
CA VAL A 296 -28.32 19.69 -25.71
C VAL A 296 -28.34 20.54 -26.99
N LEU A 297 -27.79 21.75 -26.93
CA LEU A 297 -27.73 22.67 -28.07
C LEU A 297 -26.78 22.16 -29.16
N LEU A 298 -25.63 21.60 -28.80
CA LEU A 298 -24.60 21.17 -29.76
C LEU A 298 -25.12 20.16 -30.81
N PRO A 299 -25.82 19.07 -30.44
CA PRO A 299 -26.50 18.18 -31.39
C PRO A 299 -27.57 18.88 -32.26
N ALA A 300 -28.33 19.83 -31.69
CA ALA A 300 -29.34 20.57 -32.43
C ALA A 300 -28.73 21.50 -33.49
N ARG A 301 -27.57 22.10 -33.20
CA ARG A 301 -26.82 22.93 -34.16
C ARG A 301 -26.22 22.10 -35.30
N GLU A 302 -25.71 20.90 -35.03
CA GLU A 302 -25.30 19.97 -36.09
C GLU A 302 -26.47 19.65 -37.03
N ALA A 303 -27.64 19.35 -36.48
CA ALA A 303 -28.83 19.05 -37.28
C ALA A 303 -29.23 20.22 -38.19
N PHE A 304 -29.25 21.43 -37.64
CA PHE A 304 -29.51 22.65 -38.40
C PHE A 304 -28.53 22.82 -39.58
N TRP A 305 -27.22 22.64 -39.35
CA TRP A 305 -26.21 22.81 -40.40
C TRP A 305 -26.24 21.69 -41.45
N VAL A 306 -26.52 20.45 -41.05
CA VAL A 306 -26.70 19.32 -41.98
C VAL A 306 -27.86 19.57 -42.95
N GLU A 307 -28.98 20.06 -42.43
CA GLU A 307 -30.15 20.40 -43.24
C GLU A 307 -29.86 21.59 -44.15
N ARG A 308 -29.33 22.69 -43.58
CA ARG A 308 -29.03 23.93 -44.31
C ARG A 308 -28.04 23.73 -45.46
N LEU A 309 -27.07 22.83 -45.30
CA LEU A 309 -26.03 22.56 -46.30
C LEU A 309 -26.34 21.34 -47.18
N GLY A 310 -27.50 20.70 -47.00
CA GLY A 310 -27.86 19.50 -47.77
C GLY A 310 -26.89 18.34 -47.59
N ALA A 311 -26.22 18.23 -46.43
CA ALA A 311 -25.15 17.25 -46.19
C ALA A 311 -25.65 15.80 -46.12
N LEU A 312 -26.96 15.58 -46.04
CA LEU A 312 -27.64 14.28 -46.15
C LEU A 312 -28.20 13.97 -47.55
N SER A 313 -28.13 14.93 -48.49
CA SER A 313 -28.68 14.78 -49.84
C SER A 313 -27.85 13.83 -50.69
N THR A 314 -28.25 13.64 -51.96
CA THR A 314 -27.48 12.87 -52.95
C THR A 314 -26.05 13.40 -53.14
N ASN A 315 -25.83 14.71 -52.93
CA ASN A 315 -24.51 15.34 -52.98
C ASN A 315 -23.90 15.57 -51.59
N GLY A 316 -24.42 14.89 -50.56
CA GLY A 316 -23.98 14.98 -49.17
C GLY A 316 -23.15 13.76 -48.72
N LEU A 317 -22.20 13.99 -47.82
CA LEU A 317 -21.30 12.96 -47.29
C LEU A 317 -21.75 12.40 -45.93
N ASN A 318 -22.75 13.02 -45.26
CA ASN A 318 -23.31 12.46 -44.03
C ASN A 318 -24.12 11.20 -44.37
N THR A 319 -23.89 10.12 -43.60
CA THR A 319 -24.54 8.82 -43.83
C THR A 319 -25.70 8.55 -42.87
N ALA A 320 -25.72 9.20 -41.70
CA ALA A 320 -26.73 9.00 -40.67
C ALA A 320 -27.36 10.34 -40.26
N LYS A 321 -28.56 10.28 -39.66
CA LYS A 321 -29.24 11.46 -39.10
C LYS A 321 -28.32 12.16 -38.07
N PRO A 322 -28.22 13.50 -38.11
CA PRO A 322 -27.42 14.28 -37.16
C PRO A 322 -27.95 14.12 -35.73
N GLY A 323 -27.11 14.45 -34.74
CA GLY A 323 -27.53 14.51 -33.34
C GLY A 323 -26.73 13.63 -32.38
N GLY A 324 -25.51 13.22 -32.74
CA GLY A 324 -24.68 12.41 -31.86
C GLY A 324 -23.21 12.81 -31.92
N LEU A 325 -22.66 13.31 -30.80
CA LEU A 325 -21.25 13.09 -30.53
C LEU A 325 -21.06 11.59 -30.65
N GLY A 326 -20.18 11.14 -31.55
CA GLY A 326 -19.79 9.75 -31.73
C GLY A 326 -19.07 9.17 -30.50
N SER A 327 -19.66 9.32 -29.32
CA SER A 327 -19.43 8.42 -28.20
C SER A 327 -19.70 7.01 -28.72
N PRO A 328 -18.88 6.01 -28.35
CA PRO A 328 -19.26 4.63 -28.55
C PRO A 328 -20.63 4.49 -27.89
N GLY A 329 -21.69 4.40 -28.68
CA GLY A 329 -23.03 4.19 -28.15
C GLY A 329 -22.91 3.01 -27.22
N GLY A 330 -23.35 3.16 -25.96
CA GLY A 330 -23.42 2.01 -25.07
C GLY A 330 -24.13 0.87 -25.80
N LYS A 331 -23.81 -0.38 -25.47
CA LYS A 331 -24.45 -1.53 -26.14
C LYS A 331 -25.98 -1.35 -26.06
N PRO A 332 -26.72 -1.35 -27.20
CA PRO A 332 -28.16 -1.27 -27.17
C PRO A 332 -28.73 -2.41 -26.35
N ILE A 333 -29.76 -2.13 -25.55
CA ILE A 333 -30.44 -3.14 -24.73
C ILE A 333 -31.93 -3.14 -25.01
N SER A 334 -32.50 -4.33 -25.12
CA SER A 334 -33.94 -4.52 -25.26
C SER A 334 -34.51 -5.03 -23.94
N LEU A 335 -35.51 -4.33 -23.40
CA LEU A 335 -36.19 -4.69 -22.15
C LEU A 335 -37.69 -4.59 -22.37
N GLY A 336 -38.42 -5.71 -22.25
CA GLY A 336 -39.88 -5.72 -22.32
C GLY A 336 -40.47 -5.23 -23.65
N GLY A 337 -39.74 -5.38 -24.77
CA GLY A 337 -40.17 -4.92 -26.10
C GLY A 337 -39.74 -3.49 -26.45
N GLU A 338 -39.19 -2.73 -25.49
CA GLU A 338 -38.59 -1.41 -25.72
C GLU A 338 -37.08 -1.55 -25.94
N THR A 339 -36.52 -0.83 -26.91
CA THR A 339 -35.07 -0.77 -27.17
C THR A 339 -34.49 0.56 -26.72
N PHE A 340 -33.46 0.48 -25.89
CA PHE A 340 -32.69 1.63 -25.41
C PHE A 340 -31.32 1.63 -26.08
N ARG A 341 -30.81 2.81 -26.43
CA ARG A 341 -29.50 3.02 -27.06
C ARG A 341 -28.36 2.71 -26.11
N SER A 342 -28.59 2.68 -24.79
CA SER A 342 -27.60 2.24 -23.79
C SER A 342 -28.22 1.86 -22.44
N ILE A 343 -27.42 1.21 -21.58
CA ILE A 343 -27.78 0.98 -20.17
C ILE A 343 -28.02 2.30 -19.42
N GLU A 344 -27.28 3.37 -19.76
CA GLU A 344 -27.42 4.66 -19.08
C GLU A 344 -28.77 5.32 -19.44
N GLU A 345 -29.11 5.34 -20.73
CA GLU A 345 -30.43 5.84 -21.18
C GLU A 345 -31.58 5.03 -20.59
N ALA A 346 -31.46 3.70 -20.57
CA ALA A 346 -32.45 2.86 -19.92
C ALA A 346 -32.56 3.16 -18.42
N ALA A 347 -31.44 3.38 -17.73
CA ALA A 347 -31.44 3.72 -16.32
C ALA A 347 -32.14 5.06 -16.04
N ASP A 348 -31.93 6.06 -16.89
CA ASP A 348 -32.56 7.38 -16.75
C ASP A 348 -34.07 7.33 -17.01
N MET A 349 -34.47 6.74 -18.15
CA MET A 349 -35.89 6.61 -18.53
C MET A 349 -36.69 5.77 -17.53
N LEU A 350 -36.14 4.63 -17.10
CA LEU A 350 -36.81 3.74 -16.16
C LEU A 350 -36.79 4.28 -14.73
N SER A 351 -35.82 5.13 -14.36
CA SER A 351 -35.78 5.78 -13.04
C SER A 351 -36.95 6.73 -12.89
N ALA A 352 -37.22 7.54 -13.91
CA ALA A 352 -38.37 8.43 -13.92
C ALA A 352 -39.70 7.65 -13.96
N ARG A 353 -39.79 6.63 -14.82
CA ARG A 353 -41.02 5.83 -15.00
C ARG A 353 -41.41 5.00 -13.78
N LEU A 354 -40.42 4.40 -13.11
CA LEU A 354 -40.66 3.45 -12.01
C LEU A 354 -40.47 4.08 -10.63
N GLY A 355 -39.95 5.31 -10.52
CA GLY A 355 -39.63 5.92 -9.22
C GLY A 355 -38.52 5.19 -8.44
N ILE A 356 -37.69 4.42 -9.14
CA ILE A 356 -36.57 3.65 -8.58
C ILE A 356 -35.29 4.42 -8.84
N ALA A 357 -34.39 4.52 -7.86
CA ALA A 357 -33.14 5.26 -8.03
C ALA A 357 -32.30 4.72 -9.22
N ARG A 358 -31.86 5.63 -10.10
CA ARG A 358 -31.01 5.39 -11.28
C ARG A 358 -29.92 4.33 -11.07
N HIS A 359 -29.18 4.43 -9.97
CA HIS A 359 -28.06 3.50 -9.67
C HIS A 359 -28.53 2.05 -9.43
N VAL A 360 -29.73 1.84 -8.90
CA VAL A 360 -30.32 0.51 -8.69
C VAL A 360 -30.66 -0.12 -10.03
N ILE A 361 -31.32 0.63 -10.91
CA ILE A 361 -31.68 0.18 -12.26
C ILE A 361 -30.42 -0.14 -13.07
N ARG A 362 -29.47 0.81 -13.11
CA ARG A 362 -28.17 0.62 -13.77
C ARG A 362 -27.48 -0.65 -13.32
N SER A 363 -27.36 -0.88 -12.00
CA SER A 363 -26.70 -2.09 -11.48
C SER A 363 -27.46 -3.37 -11.84
N ARG A 364 -28.79 -3.35 -11.93
CA ARG A 364 -29.60 -4.53 -12.29
C ARG A 364 -29.46 -4.86 -13.76
N LEU A 365 -29.54 -3.86 -14.64
CA LEU A 365 -29.34 -4.00 -16.08
C LEU A 365 -27.93 -4.50 -16.41
N GLN A 366 -26.89 -3.96 -15.77
CA GLN A 366 -25.50 -4.44 -15.95
C GLN A 366 -25.32 -5.91 -15.55
N LYS A 367 -26.09 -6.39 -14.56
CA LYS A 367 -26.00 -7.77 -14.05
C LYS A 367 -27.01 -8.72 -14.71
N GLY A 368 -27.79 -8.25 -15.70
CA GLY A 368 -28.84 -9.04 -16.34
C GLY A 368 -29.95 -9.50 -15.39
N LYS A 369 -30.20 -8.75 -14.30
CA LYS A 369 -31.20 -9.09 -13.29
C LYS A 369 -32.52 -8.36 -13.54
N PRO A 370 -33.68 -8.96 -13.20
CA PRO A 370 -34.96 -8.27 -13.30
C PRO A 370 -34.98 -7.01 -12.42
N LEU A 371 -35.71 -6.00 -12.90
CA LEU A 371 -35.92 -4.77 -12.17
C LEU A 371 -36.82 -5.03 -10.96
N PRO A 372 -36.49 -4.47 -9.79
CA PRO A 372 -37.36 -4.55 -8.62
C PRO A 372 -38.64 -3.75 -8.85
N THR A 373 -39.74 -4.13 -8.20
CA THR A 373 -40.90 -3.24 -8.05
C THR A 373 -40.57 -2.10 -7.09
N PRO A 374 -41.20 -0.92 -7.19
CA PRO A 374 -40.89 0.24 -6.35
C PRO A 374 -40.97 -0.04 -4.84
N ASP A 375 -41.87 -0.94 -4.43
CA ASP A 375 -42.06 -1.34 -3.03
C ASP A 375 -41.02 -2.35 -2.53
N SER A 376 -40.38 -3.09 -3.45
CA SER A 376 -39.30 -4.04 -3.12
C SER A 376 -37.92 -3.39 -3.02
N VAL A 377 -37.80 -2.10 -3.38
CA VAL A 377 -36.53 -1.37 -3.30
C VAL A 377 -36.26 -0.99 -1.86
N ARG A 378 -35.10 -1.41 -1.34
CA ARG A 378 -34.65 -1.09 0.01
C ARG A 378 -34.52 0.43 0.18
N ARG A 379 -35.42 1.03 0.95
CA ARG A 379 -35.34 2.44 1.34
C ARG A 379 -34.43 2.59 2.57
N GLN A 380 -33.59 3.62 2.59
CA GLN A 380 -32.84 3.95 3.80
C GLN A 380 -33.81 4.47 4.86
N SER A 381 -33.69 3.97 6.09
CA SER A 381 -34.47 4.47 7.23
C SER A 381 -34.18 5.96 7.44
N ARG A 382 -35.21 6.76 7.77
CA ARG A 382 -35.08 8.21 8.01
C ARG A 382 -34.45 8.57 9.37
N HIS A 383 -34.10 7.56 10.17
CA HIS A 383 -33.53 7.76 11.50
C HIS A 383 -32.12 8.38 11.41
N PRO A 384 -31.74 9.34 12.27
CA PRO A 384 -30.41 9.97 12.24
C PRO A 384 -29.24 8.98 12.32
N GLU A 385 -29.40 7.92 13.11
CA GLU A 385 -28.41 6.84 13.24
C GLU A 385 -28.57 5.69 12.23
N ALA A 386 -29.42 5.86 11.20
CA ALA A 386 -29.60 4.83 10.18
C ALA A 386 -28.27 4.47 9.50
N GLY A 387 -27.83 3.23 9.71
CA GLY A 387 -26.54 2.74 9.19
C GLY A 387 -25.41 2.68 10.22
N SER A 388 -25.62 3.14 11.46
CA SER A 388 -24.68 2.89 12.56
C SER A 388 -24.55 1.38 12.84
N ASN A 389 -23.47 0.98 13.52
CA ASN A 389 -23.27 -0.43 13.87
C ASN A 389 -24.42 -0.94 14.75
N LEU A 390 -24.81 -0.17 15.77
CA LEU A 390 -25.91 -0.48 16.68
C LEU A 390 -27.26 -0.54 15.95
N PHE A 391 -27.54 0.43 15.06
CA PHE A 391 -28.77 0.45 14.26
C PHE A 391 -28.86 -0.77 13.33
N ARG A 392 -27.75 -1.17 12.71
CA ARG A 392 -27.71 -2.39 11.89
C ARG A 392 -27.96 -3.65 12.71
N ARG A 393 -27.42 -3.73 13.93
CA ARG A 393 -27.65 -4.85 14.87
C ARG A 393 -29.11 -4.93 15.30
N TRP A 394 -29.70 -3.81 15.70
CA TRP A 394 -31.12 -3.70 16.04
C TRP A 394 -32.02 -4.12 14.89
N LEU A 395 -31.81 -3.56 13.69
CA LEU A 395 -32.62 -3.86 12.52
C LEU A 395 -32.52 -5.35 12.13
N GLY A 396 -31.32 -5.92 12.21
CA GLY A 396 -31.10 -7.34 11.97
C GLY A 396 -31.72 -8.26 13.03
N MET A 397 -31.77 -7.83 14.29
CA MET A 397 -32.49 -8.54 15.37
C MET A 397 -33.99 -8.48 15.11
N ARG A 398 -34.55 -7.29 14.87
CA ARG A 398 -35.97 -7.07 14.56
C ARG A 398 -36.45 -7.91 13.39
N ASN A 399 -35.68 -7.95 12.31
CA ASN A 399 -36.06 -8.70 11.12
C ASN A 399 -35.99 -10.23 11.32
N ARG A 400 -35.08 -10.74 12.17
CA ARG A 400 -34.91 -12.19 12.41
C ARG A 400 -35.81 -12.72 13.53
N HIS A 401 -36.22 -11.86 14.47
CA HIS A 401 -36.88 -12.25 15.70
C HIS A 401 -38.11 -11.39 16.01
N ALA A 402 -38.81 -10.89 14.99
CA ALA A 402 -39.91 -9.94 15.14
C ALA A 402 -40.97 -10.33 16.19
N GLY A 403 -41.33 -11.62 16.27
CA GLY A 403 -42.30 -12.14 17.26
C GLY A 403 -41.72 -12.49 18.64
N ALA A 404 -40.44 -12.28 18.87
CA ALA A 404 -39.75 -12.63 20.11
C ALA A 404 -38.99 -11.44 20.71
N ILE A 405 -39.39 -10.21 20.40
CA ILE A 405 -38.81 -8.97 20.93
C ILE A 405 -39.89 -8.25 21.74
N VAL A 406 -39.50 -7.63 22.86
CA VAL A 406 -40.41 -6.79 23.65
C VAL A 406 -40.90 -5.60 22.81
N GLU A 407 -42.17 -5.24 22.92
CA GLU A 407 -42.80 -4.21 22.08
C GLU A 407 -42.03 -2.88 22.10
N ALA A 408 -41.53 -2.49 23.28
CA ALA A 408 -40.72 -1.29 23.47
C ALA A 408 -39.48 -1.21 22.57
N TRP A 409 -38.90 -2.34 22.17
CA TRP A 409 -37.73 -2.40 21.27
C TRP A 409 -38.11 -2.38 19.78
N SER A 410 -39.39 -2.19 19.46
CA SER A 410 -39.83 -1.82 18.10
C SER A 410 -39.37 -0.41 17.73
N ASP A 411 -39.07 0.42 18.72
CA ASP A 411 -38.38 1.70 18.60
C ASP A 411 -36.87 1.54 18.85
N TYR A 412 -36.07 2.14 17.98
CA TYR A 412 -34.62 2.12 18.08
C TYR A 412 -34.11 2.89 19.29
N ASP A 413 -34.73 4.03 19.63
CA ASP A 413 -34.22 4.88 20.71
C ASP A 413 -34.40 4.23 22.08
N GLN A 414 -35.51 3.53 22.28
CA GLN A 414 -35.76 2.74 23.48
C GLN A 414 -34.84 1.52 23.57
N PHE A 415 -34.60 0.81 22.46
CA PHE A 415 -33.58 -0.24 22.40
C PHE A 415 -32.19 0.29 22.78
N LYS A 416 -31.78 1.42 22.19
CA LYS A 416 -30.48 2.04 22.42
C LYS A 416 -30.31 2.43 23.88
N LYS A 417 -31.34 3.02 24.50
CA LYS A 417 -31.35 3.40 25.92
C LYS A 417 -31.06 2.19 26.81
N ASP A 418 -31.66 1.04 26.51
CA ASP A 418 -31.57 -0.16 27.33
C ASP A 418 -30.25 -0.95 27.16
N VAL A 419 -29.58 -0.83 26.00
CA VAL A 419 -28.34 -1.58 25.71
C VAL A 419 -27.07 -0.74 25.77
N SER A 420 -27.21 0.57 26.01
CA SER A 420 -26.09 1.49 26.18
C SER A 420 -25.52 1.45 27.61
N PRO A 421 -24.21 1.69 27.80
CA PRO A 421 -23.20 1.96 26.77
C PRO A 421 -22.84 0.71 25.96
N VAL A 422 -22.53 0.90 24.68
CA VAL A 422 -22.15 -0.20 23.77
C VAL A 422 -20.65 -0.47 23.92
N PRO A 423 -20.23 -1.64 24.44
CA PRO A 423 -18.81 -1.98 24.54
C PRO A 423 -18.19 -2.22 23.17
N ALA A 424 -16.91 -1.88 23.02
CA ALA A 424 -16.14 -2.17 21.80
C ALA A 424 -15.96 -3.69 21.63
N ASP A 425 -16.02 -4.17 20.39
CA ASP A 425 -15.75 -5.57 20.01
C ASP A 425 -16.60 -6.65 20.71
N MET A 426 -17.74 -6.26 21.30
CA MET A 426 -18.70 -7.19 21.90
C MET A 426 -19.97 -7.33 21.04
N GLU A 427 -20.65 -8.45 21.24
CA GLU A 427 -21.90 -8.81 20.58
C GLU A 427 -23.02 -8.98 21.60
N LEU A 428 -24.21 -8.49 21.24
CA LEU A 428 -25.42 -8.61 22.06
C LEU A 428 -26.05 -9.98 21.82
N ILE A 429 -26.19 -10.77 22.88
CA ILE A 429 -26.84 -12.08 22.84
C ILE A 429 -27.95 -12.19 23.87
N ARG A 430 -28.81 -13.20 23.74
CA ARG A 430 -29.80 -13.54 24.77
C ARG A 430 -29.16 -14.34 25.90
N LYS A 431 -29.50 -14.01 27.15
CA LYS A 431 -29.15 -14.81 28.34
C LYS A 431 -29.89 -16.13 28.34
N ARG A 432 -31.20 -16.09 28.08
CA ARG A 432 -32.10 -17.26 28.05
C ARG A 432 -32.71 -17.41 26.65
N PRO A 433 -32.42 -18.50 25.90
CA PRO A 433 -32.90 -18.68 24.53
C PRO A 433 -34.43 -18.70 24.36
N GLY A 434 -35.17 -19.17 25.38
CA GLY A 434 -36.64 -19.28 25.36
C GLY A 434 -37.39 -18.00 25.76
N ALA A 435 -36.70 -16.99 26.29
CA ALA A 435 -37.31 -15.72 26.68
C ALA A 435 -37.17 -14.66 25.56
N PRO A 436 -38.05 -13.66 25.51
CA PRO A 436 -37.99 -12.61 24.50
C PRO A 436 -36.70 -11.79 24.62
N TRP A 437 -36.30 -11.17 23.51
CA TRP A 437 -35.29 -10.13 23.47
C TRP A 437 -35.83 -8.89 24.17
N GLY A 438 -35.14 -8.46 25.23
CA GLY A 438 -35.50 -7.28 26.00
C GLY A 438 -34.42 -7.00 27.05
N PRO A 439 -34.51 -5.86 27.77
CA PRO A 439 -33.47 -5.40 28.69
C PRO A 439 -33.08 -6.45 29.74
N GLY A 440 -34.06 -7.20 30.25
CA GLY A 440 -33.83 -8.23 31.27
C GLY A 440 -33.28 -9.57 30.75
N ASN A 441 -33.11 -9.74 29.43
CA ASN A 441 -32.70 -11.01 28.84
C ASN A 441 -31.59 -10.89 27.80
N VAL A 442 -30.85 -9.78 27.80
CA VAL A 442 -29.68 -9.60 26.93
C VAL A 442 -28.41 -9.35 27.73
N GLU A 443 -27.28 -9.63 27.11
CA GLU A 443 -25.96 -9.23 27.59
C GLU A 443 -24.96 -9.07 26.44
N TRP A 444 -23.91 -8.30 26.73
CA TRP A 444 -22.76 -8.14 25.86
C TRP A 444 -21.73 -9.24 26.16
N VAL A 445 -21.33 -9.97 25.13
CA VAL A 445 -20.29 -11.00 25.23
C VAL A 445 -19.26 -10.83 24.13
N SER A 446 -18.07 -11.38 24.34
CA SER A 446 -17.07 -11.47 23.27
C SER A 446 -17.53 -12.43 22.17
N THR A 447 -17.05 -12.24 20.93
CA THR A 447 -17.30 -13.18 19.82
C THR A 447 -16.86 -14.61 20.18
N ARG A 448 -15.79 -14.75 20.97
CA ARG A 448 -15.32 -16.05 21.47
C ARG A 448 -16.36 -16.74 22.36
N GLU A 449 -16.87 -16.04 23.37
CA GLU A 449 -17.88 -16.59 24.28
C GLU A 449 -19.18 -16.92 23.56
N LYS A 450 -19.60 -16.10 22.59
CA LYS A 450 -20.76 -16.40 21.75
C LYS A 450 -20.59 -17.71 20.98
N ILE A 451 -19.43 -17.92 20.35
CA ILE A 451 -19.12 -19.14 19.61
C ILE A 451 -19.10 -20.34 20.57
N GLU A 452 -18.46 -20.20 21.73
CA GLU A 452 -18.42 -21.26 22.74
C GLU A 452 -19.82 -21.63 23.25
N ARG A 453 -20.74 -20.67 23.43
CA ARG A 453 -22.12 -20.94 23.86
C ARG A 453 -23.01 -21.53 22.75
N THR A 454 -22.75 -21.19 21.49
CA THR A 454 -23.60 -21.61 20.37
C THR A 454 -23.14 -22.94 19.76
N HIS A 455 -21.83 -23.19 19.77
CA HIS A 455 -21.20 -24.35 19.12
C HIS A 455 -20.39 -25.22 20.08
N GLY A 456 -20.31 -24.87 21.37
CA GLY A 456 -19.74 -25.72 22.40
C GLY A 456 -20.56 -26.99 22.52
N LYS A 457 -19.90 -28.13 22.34
CA LYS A 457 -20.48 -29.43 22.70
C LYS A 457 -20.23 -29.61 24.20
N GLU A 458 -21.30 -29.54 24.99
CA GLU A 458 -21.23 -29.84 26.42
C GLU A 458 -20.72 -31.27 26.60
N LEU A 459 -19.80 -31.45 27.54
CA LEU A 459 -19.16 -32.74 27.78
C LEU A 459 -18.75 -32.87 29.23
N THR A 460 -18.95 -34.06 29.78
CA THR A 460 -18.66 -34.37 31.18
C THR A 460 -17.29 -35.03 31.26
N VAL A 461 -16.42 -34.54 32.14
CA VAL A 461 -15.09 -35.09 32.40
C VAL A 461 -14.95 -35.28 33.90
N HIS A 462 -14.67 -36.50 34.35
CA HIS A 462 -14.58 -36.86 35.78
C HIS A 462 -15.79 -36.39 36.63
N GLY A 463 -17.00 -36.44 36.06
CA GLY A 463 -18.24 -36.02 36.74
C GLY A 463 -18.49 -34.51 36.76
N VAL A 464 -17.59 -33.70 36.19
CA VAL A 464 -17.77 -32.24 36.05
C VAL A 464 -18.23 -31.92 34.63
N LEU A 465 -19.32 -31.14 34.51
CA LEU A 465 -19.86 -30.70 33.23
C LEU A 465 -19.06 -29.50 32.71
N PHE A 466 -18.51 -29.61 31.50
CA PHE A 466 -17.83 -28.51 30.82
C PHE A 466 -18.61 -28.07 29.58
N PRO A 467 -18.71 -26.75 29.31
CA PRO A 467 -19.46 -26.23 28.17
C PRO A 467 -18.79 -26.49 26.82
N SER A 468 -17.49 -26.83 26.81
CA SER A 468 -16.76 -27.16 25.59
C SER A 468 -15.43 -27.86 25.87
N LEU A 469 -14.85 -28.48 24.83
CA LEU A 469 -13.50 -29.06 24.88
C LEU A 469 -12.42 -28.00 25.19
N THR A 470 -12.66 -26.73 24.85
CA THR A 470 -11.78 -25.60 25.20
C THR A 470 -11.78 -25.35 26.71
N ALA A 471 -12.94 -25.42 27.35
CA ALA A 471 -13.07 -25.25 28.80
C ALA A 471 -12.32 -26.36 29.54
N VAL A 472 -12.42 -27.60 29.06
CA VAL A 472 -11.63 -28.74 29.56
C VAL A 472 -10.13 -28.49 29.40
N ALA A 473 -9.67 -28.12 28.20
CA ALA A 473 -8.27 -27.83 27.94
C ALA A 473 -7.71 -26.78 28.91
N LYS A 474 -8.47 -25.70 29.16
CA LYS A 474 -8.10 -24.63 30.09
C LYS A 474 -8.06 -25.11 31.54
N ALA A 475 -9.09 -25.84 32.00
CA ALA A 475 -9.18 -26.33 33.38
C ALA A 475 -8.03 -27.28 33.74
N HIS A 476 -7.55 -28.05 32.77
CA HIS A 476 -6.46 -29.01 32.96
C HIS A 476 -5.10 -28.52 32.48
N GLY A 477 -4.97 -27.25 32.05
CA GLY A 477 -3.69 -26.65 31.66
C GLY A 477 -3.08 -27.24 30.38
N ILE A 478 -3.88 -27.81 29.49
CA ILE A 478 -3.44 -28.44 28.24
C ILE A 478 -3.73 -27.51 27.05
N GLY A 479 -2.80 -27.42 26.10
CA GLY A 479 -3.05 -26.69 24.85
C GLY A 479 -4.21 -27.32 24.06
N ILE A 480 -5.18 -26.52 23.61
CA ILE A 480 -6.38 -27.01 22.90
C ILE A 480 -6.03 -27.85 21.66
N SER A 481 -4.99 -27.48 20.92
CA SER A 481 -4.51 -28.23 19.76
C SER A 481 -4.00 -29.62 20.14
N THR A 482 -3.30 -29.73 21.27
CA THR A 482 -2.83 -31.00 21.83
C THR A 482 -4.00 -31.88 22.24
N LEU A 483 -4.98 -31.32 22.97
CA LEU A 483 -6.16 -32.07 23.39
C LEU A 483 -6.98 -32.55 22.18
N LYS A 484 -7.19 -31.68 21.17
CA LYS A 484 -7.88 -32.06 19.92
C LYS A 484 -7.14 -33.15 19.16
N ASN A 485 -5.81 -33.08 19.08
CA ASN A 485 -5.02 -34.12 18.41
C ASN A 485 -5.16 -35.46 19.14
N ARG A 486 -5.04 -35.48 20.47
CA ARG A 486 -5.21 -36.69 21.28
C ARG A 486 -6.60 -37.33 21.09
N VAL A 487 -7.66 -36.53 21.15
CA VAL A 487 -9.03 -37.03 21.04
C VAL A 487 -9.39 -37.44 19.61
N PHE A 488 -9.15 -36.58 18.61
CA PHE A 488 -9.66 -36.79 17.25
C PHE A 488 -8.68 -37.48 16.31
N GLN A 489 -7.38 -37.34 16.52
CA GLN A 489 -6.35 -37.93 15.64
C GLN A 489 -5.74 -39.19 16.25
N GLN A 490 -5.61 -39.25 17.58
CA GLN A 490 -5.08 -40.43 18.29
C GLN A 490 -6.18 -41.32 18.88
N GLY A 491 -7.45 -40.90 18.80
CA GLY A 491 -8.60 -41.70 19.23
C GLY A 491 -8.71 -41.89 20.75
N MET A 492 -8.03 -41.07 21.55
CA MET A 492 -8.08 -41.18 23.01
C MET A 492 -9.43 -40.70 23.58
N SER A 493 -9.84 -41.30 24.70
CA SER A 493 -10.92 -40.70 25.51
C SER A 493 -10.49 -39.33 26.04
N ILE A 494 -11.44 -38.48 26.44
CA ILE A 494 -11.11 -37.14 26.94
C ILE A 494 -10.32 -37.23 28.25
N GLU A 495 -10.68 -38.17 29.13
CA GLU A 495 -10.01 -38.45 30.40
C GLU A 495 -8.57 -38.94 30.16
N GLN A 496 -8.40 -39.89 29.24
CA GLN A 496 -7.07 -40.37 28.85
C GLN A 496 -6.23 -39.24 28.24
N ALA A 497 -6.82 -38.44 27.36
CA ALA A 497 -6.15 -37.33 26.69
C ALA A 497 -5.69 -36.25 27.67
N ILE A 498 -6.36 -36.10 28.82
CA ILE A 498 -5.96 -35.19 29.90
C ILE A 498 -4.85 -35.79 30.77
N ALA A 499 -4.96 -37.09 31.09
CA ALA A 499 -4.02 -37.77 31.97
C ALA A 499 -2.61 -37.95 31.36
N VAL A 500 -2.50 -37.98 30.02
CA VAL A 500 -1.19 -38.17 29.35
C VAL A 500 -0.29 -36.94 29.58
N PRO A 501 0.91 -37.11 30.16
CA PRO A 501 1.84 -36.02 30.42
C PRO A 501 2.24 -35.30 29.12
N LEU A 502 2.51 -34.00 29.20
CA LEU A 502 2.98 -33.23 28.05
C LEU A 502 4.39 -33.72 27.68
N GLY A 503 4.56 -34.25 26.47
CA GLY A 503 5.85 -34.69 25.98
C GLY A 503 6.83 -33.52 25.76
N ALA A 504 8.13 -33.81 25.72
CA ALA A 504 9.15 -32.84 25.36
C ALA A 504 8.88 -32.27 23.95
N THR A 505 9.06 -30.96 23.78
CA THR A 505 8.69 -30.23 22.55
C THR A 505 9.56 -30.60 21.33
N SER A 506 10.62 -31.40 21.52
CA SER A 506 11.51 -31.85 20.45
C SER A 506 11.35 -33.35 20.17
N HIS A 507 11.02 -33.70 18.93
CA HIS A 507 10.97 -35.09 18.43
C HIS A 507 12.33 -35.80 18.34
N ARG A 508 13.43 -35.12 18.69
CA ARG A 508 14.78 -35.71 18.60
C ARG A 508 15.17 -36.34 19.93
N ARG A 509 15.68 -37.57 19.89
CA ARG A 509 16.21 -38.26 21.07
C ARG A 509 17.48 -37.54 21.56
N LEU A 510 17.66 -37.48 22.87
CA LEU A 510 18.72 -36.68 23.54
C LEU A 510 20.15 -37.14 23.17
N ASP A 511 20.28 -38.38 22.70
CA ASP A 511 21.50 -39.08 22.30
C ASP A 511 21.93 -38.79 20.84
N GLU A 512 21.08 -38.19 20.00
CA GLU A 512 21.40 -37.93 18.59
C GLU A 512 22.14 -36.60 18.39
N HIS A 513 23.46 -36.67 18.18
CA HIS A 513 24.33 -35.50 18.06
C HIS A 513 24.52 -35.10 16.59
N ILE A 514 24.61 -33.80 16.31
CA ILE A 514 24.97 -33.30 14.97
C ILE A 514 26.46 -33.03 14.96
N THR A 515 27.19 -33.67 14.05
CA THR A 515 28.62 -33.41 13.88
C THR A 515 28.84 -32.37 12.78
N VAL A 516 29.56 -31.29 13.08
CA VAL A 516 30.03 -30.28 12.12
C VAL A 516 31.49 -29.99 12.41
N ASP A 517 32.36 -30.08 11.40
CA ASP A 517 33.81 -29.91 11.53
C ASP A 517 34.42 -30.73 12.70
N GLY A 518 33.92 -31.95 12.92
CA GLY A 518 34.35 -32.84 14.01
C GLY A 518 33.82 -32.49 15.41
N LYS A 519 33.05 -31.40 15.57
CA LYS A 519 32.39 -31.04 16.84
C LYS A 519 30.96 -31.55 16.89
N GLN A 520 30.55 -32.07 18.04
CA GLN A 520 29.20 -32.58 18.27
C GLN A 520 28.29 -31.52 18.91
N PHE A 521 27.09 -31.36 18.37
CA PHE A 521 26.09 -30.38 18.81
C PHE A 521 24.77 -31.07 19.16
N ARG A 522 24.22 -30.73 20.34
CA ARG A 522 22.93 -31.26 20.84
C ARG A 522 21.69 -30.69 20.12
N SER A 523 21.84 -29.66 19.29
CA SER A 523 20.72 -29.08 18.53
C SER A 523 21.15 -28.48 17.20
N LYS A 524 20.25 -28.50 16.20
CA LYS A 524 20.47 -27.85 14.90
C LYS A 524 20.80 -26.37 15.05
N ARG A 525 20.17 -25.69 16.00
CA ARG A 525 20.42 -24.26 16.25
C ARG A 525 21.88 -24.00 16.64
N GLN A 526 22.45 -24.81 17.52
CA GLN A 526 23.85 -24.66 17.92
C GLN A 526 24.81 -24.94 16.74
N ALA A 527 24.55 -25.98 15.96
CA ALA A 527 25.32 -26.26 14.75
C ALA A 527 25.22 -25.12 13.71
N ILE A 528 24.03 -24.52 13.53
CA ILE A 528 23.82 -23.38 12.61
C ILE A 528 24.60 -22.15 13.08
N LEU A 529 24.56 -21.84 14.37
CA LEU A 529 25.29 -20.70 14.93
C LEU A 529 26.80 -20.90 14.79
N TYR A 530 27.29 -22.12 15.03
CA TYR A 530 28.68 -22.47 14.81
C TYR A 530 29.09 -22.27 13.35
N ILE A 531 28.33 -22.78 12.38
CA ILE A 531 28.60 -22.62 10.94
C ILE A 531 28.54 -21.13 10.54
N ALA A 532 27.57 -20.39 11.06
CA ALA A 532 27.42 -18.96 10.78
C ALA A 532 28.65 -18.18 11.24
N GLU A 533 29.15 -18.48 12.43
CA GLU A 533 30.33 -17.87 13.02
C GLU A 533 31.63 -18.28 12.31
N THR A 534 31.87 -19.59 12.12
CA THR A 534 33.12 -20.09 11.53
C THR A 534 33.26 -19.79 10.04
N ARG A 535 32.15 -19.73 9.30
CA ARG A 535 32.15 -19.50 7.84
C ARG A 535 31.76 -18.06 7.47
N GLY A 536 31.53 -17.17 8.44
CA GLY A 536 31.11 -15.79 8.20
C GLY A 536 29.78 -15.67 7.45
N LEU A 537 28.86 -16.62 7.66
CA LEU A 537 27.58 -16.70 6.96
C LEU A 537 26.45 -16.12 7.81
N THR A 538 25.37 -15.68 7.16
CA THR A 538 24.13 -15.41 7.89
C THR A 538 23.53 -16.72 8.42
N GLU A 539 22.80 -16.67 9.55
CA GLU A 539 22.14 -17.86 10.12
C GLU A 539 21.28 -18.61 9.08
N HIS A 540 20.65 -17.89 8.16
CA HIS A 540 19.83 -18.48 7.10
C HIS A 540 20.68 -19.26 6.08
N GLN A 541 21.84 -18.73 5.69
CA GLN A 541 22.78 -19.42 4.81
C GLN A 541 23.42 -20.62 5.51
N ALA A 542 23.79 -20.49 6.78
CA ALA A 542 24.30 -21.58 7.59
C ALA A 542 23.26 -22.69 7.79
N LYS A 543 21.99 -22.33 8.00
CA LYS A 543 20.86 -23.27 8.04
C LYS A 543 20.68 -24.02 6.72
N TYR A 544 20.74 -23.30 5.61
CA TYR A 544 20.65 -23.90 4.28
C TYR A 544 21.79 -24.90 4.06
N ARG A 545 23.04 -24.49 4.31
CA ARG A 545 24.22 -25.36 4.19
C ARG A 545 24.18 -26.58 5.09
N LEU A 546 23.77 -26.42 6.36
CA LEU A 546 23.57 -27.55 7.28
C LEU A 546 22.50 -28.52 6.75
N SER A 547 21.43 -28.03 6.13
CA SER A 547 20.37 -28.87 5.56
C SER A 547 20.77 -29.59 4.27
N THR A 548 21.67 -29.01 3.48
CA THR A 548 22.16 -29.57 2.22
C THR A 548 23.45 -30.37 2.37
N GLY A 549 24.00 -30.49 3.57
CA GLY A 549 25.26 -31.20 3.82
C GLY A 549 26.51 -30.47 3.31
N SER A 550 26.38 -29.21 2.90
CA SER A 550 27.43 -28.44 2.23
C SER A 550 27.93 -27.29 3.13
N TYR A 551 28.35 -27.64 4.35
CA TYR A 551 28.75 -26.70 5.40
C TYR A 551 30.26 -26.58 5.60
#